data_AF-A0A916A0L6-F1
#
_entry.id   AF-A0A916A0L6-F1
#
_cell.length_a   1.000
_cell.length_b   1.000
_cell.length_c   1.000
_cell.angle_alpha   90.00
_cell.angle_beta   90.00
_cell.angle_gamma   90.00
#
_symmetry.space_group_name_H-M   'P 1'
#
loop_
_entity.id
_entity.type
_entity.pdbx_description
1 polymer ?
#
loop_
_entity_poly.entity_id
_entity_poly.type
_entity_poly.pdbx_seq_one_letter_code
_entity_poly.pdbx_strand_id
1 'polypeptide(L)' 'MAIIRECAFKADLIIKENTEYLQFTTEPEAAAIYCMKKCLKEYSLASIGTTFMIVDCGGGTVDLTTRKIEVV' A
#
# COMPACT_ATOMS: atom_id res chain seq x y z
N MET A 1 9.16 10.15 5.49
CA MET A 1 9.62 9.73 4.15
C MET A 1 10.90 10.41 3.69
N ALA A 2 11.23 11.63 4.15
CA ALA A 2 12.47 12.33 3.76
C ALA A 2 13.75 11.49 3.99
N ILE A 3 13.88 10.85 5.16
CA ILE A 3 15.04 10.00 5.48
C ILE A 3 15.17 8.82 4.49
N ILE A 4 14.07 8.11 4.19
CA ILE A 4 14.10 6.96 3.27
C ILE A 4 14.48 7.40 1.85
N ARG A 5 14.01 8.58 1.43
CA ARG A 5 14.36 9.18 0.13
C ARG A 5 15.83 9.55 0.06
N GLU A 6 16.37 10.15 1.11
CA GLU A 6 17.81 10.44 1.23
C GLU A 6 18.63 9.14 1.17
N CYS A 7 18.21 8.09 1.88
CA CYS A 7 18.84 6.78 1.80
C CYS A 7 18.81 6.20 0.38
N ALA A 8 17.67 6.28 -0.32
CA ALA A 8 17.55 5.80 -1.69
C ALA A 8 18.44 6.57 -2.66
N PHE A 9 18.58 7.89 -2.48
CA PHE A 9 19.50 8.73 -3.25
C PHE A 9 20.96 8.36 -2.98
N LYS A 10 21.35 8.25 -1.70
CA LYS A 10 22.72 7.86 -1.31
C LYS A 10 23.11 6.44 -1.73
N ALA A 11 22.14 5.56 -1.95
CA ALA A 11 22.33 4.21 -2.44
C ALA A 11 22.26 4.10 -3.98
N ASP A 12 22.24 5.24 -4.70
CA ASP A 12 22.16 5.32 -6.16
C ASP A 12 20.92 4.63 -6.78
N LEU A 13 19.84 4.46 -6.01
CA LEU A 13 18.56 3.93 -6.51
C LEU A 13 17.73 5.00 -7.24
N ILE A 14 18.02 6.28 -7.00
CA ILE A 14 17.44 7.43 -7.69
C ILE A 14 18.53 8.47 -8.00
N ILE A 15 18.41 9.16 -9.14
CA ILE A 15 19.40 10.15 -9.60
C ILE A 15 19.23 11.52 -8.93
N LYS A 16 18.00 11.86 -8.51
CA LYS A 16 17.67 13.12 -7.86
C LYS A 16 16.84 12.80 -6.63
N GLU A 17 17.26 13.30 -5.47
CA GLU A 17 16.58 13.06 -4.19
C GLU A 17 15.08 13.35 -4.29
N ASN A 18 14.71 14.55 -4.75
CA ASN A 18 13.32 14.99 -4.92
C ASN A 18 12.72 14.63 -6.28
N THR A 19 13.06 13.46 -6.82
CA THR A 19 12.42 12.94 -8.03
C THR A 19 10.94 12.58 -7.77
N GLU A 20 10.07 12.94 -8.72
CA GLU A 20 8.66 12.54 -8.74
C GLU A 20 8.46 11.08 -9.15
N TYR A 21 9.49 10.45 -9.73
CA TYR A 21 9.48 9.04 -10.13
C TYR A 21 9.60 8.06 -8.94
N LEU A 22 9.82 8.58 -7.72
CA LEU A 22 9.76 7.79 -6.49
C LEU A 22 8.60 8.26 -5.62
N GLN A 23 7.62 7.38 -5.43
CA GLN A 23 6.49 7.59 -4.54
C GLN A 23 6.50 6.54 -3.43
N PHE A 24 6.02 6.92 -2.25
CA PHE A 24 5.89 6.02 -1.12
C PHE A 24 4.42 5.80 -0.82
N THR A 25 4.10 4.58 -0.41
CA THR A 25 2.80 4.21 0.14
C THR A 25 3.05 3.45 1.44
N THR A 26 2.01 3.28 2.24
CA THR A 26 2.09 2.44 3.43
C THR A 26 1.86 0.98 3.04
N GLU A 27 2.45 0.04 3.79
CA GLU A 27 2.20 -1.39 3.63
C GLU A 27 0.70 -1.74 3.59
N PRO A 28 -0.15 -1.29 4.55
CA PRO A 28 -1.58 -1.61 4.49
C PRO A 28 -2.31 -1.00 3.31
N GLU A 29 -1.85 0.12 2.75
CA GLU A 29 -2.43 0.71 1.54
C GLU A 29 -2.03 -0.05 0.27
N ALA A 30 -0.75 -0.48 0.17
CA ALA A 30 -0.31 -1.36 -0.90
C ALA A 30 -1.08 -2.69 -0.90
N ALA A 31 -1.23 -3.31 0.28
CA ALA A 31 -2.01 -4.53 0.46
C ALA A 31 -3.49 -4.32 0.07
N ALA A 32 -4.08 -3.19 0.44
CA ALA A 32 -5.47 -2.87 0.08
C ALA A 32 -5.68 -2.75 -1.42
N ILE A 33 -4.78 -2.04 -2.12
CA ILE A 33 -4.83 -1.89 -3.58
C ILE A 33 -4.72 -3.26 -4.27
N TYR A 34 -3.82 -4.12 -3.79
CA TYR A 34 -3.66 -5.47 -4.32
C TYR A 34 -4.94 -6.31 -4.11
N CYS A 35 -5.43 -6.39 -2.87
CA CYS A 35 -6.64 -7.13 -2.52
C CYS A 35 -7.85 -6.65 -3.31
N MET A 36 -8.01 -5.34 -3.50
CA MET A 36 -9.09 -4.77 -4.30
C MET A 36 -8.96 -5.15 -5.79
N LYS A 37 -7.76 -5.11 -6.36
CA LYS A 37 -7.54 -5.37 -7.80
C LYS A 37 -7.55 -6.86 -8.16
N LYS A 38 -7.12 -7.73 -7.25
CA LYS A 38 -7.00 -9.17 -7.50
C LYS A 38 -8.10 -9.94 -6.77
N CYS A 39 -8.00 -10.04 -5.45
CA CYS A 39 -8.88 -10.89 -4.64
C CYS A 39 -10.35 -10.51 -4.77
N LEU A 40 -10.71 -9.26 -4.45
CA LEU A 40 -12.12 -8.85 -4.43
C LEU A 40 -12.73 -8.83 -5.84
N LYS A 41 -11.95 -8.52 -6.88
CA LYS A 41 -12.45 -8.58 -8.26
C LYS A 41 -12.71 -10.01 -8.73
N GLU A 42 -11.83 -10.95 -8.39
CA GLU A 42 -11.98 -12.37 -8.75
C GLU A 42 -13.26 -12.96 -8.18
N TYR A 43 -13.60 -12.60 -6.94
CA TYR A 43 -14.83 -13.05 -6.28
C TYR A 43 -16.05 -12.13 -6.50
N SER A 44 -15.95 -11.13 -7.38
CA SER A 44 -17.03 -10.13 -7.61
C SER A 44 -17.50 -9.38 -6.35
N LEU A 45 -16.60 -9.21 -5.38
CA LEU A 45 -16.82 -8.51 -4.10
C LEU A 45 -16.35 -7.04 -4.14
N ALA A 46 -15.71 -6.60 -5.21
CA ALA A 46 -15.18 -5.25 -5.37
C ALA A 46 -16.26 -4.21 -5.73
N SER A 47 -17.33 -4.12 -4.93
CA SER A 47 -18.40 -3.13 -5.07
C SER A 47 -18.23 -1.95 -4.11
N ILE A 48 -18.83 -0.81 -4.48
CA ILE A 48 -18.92 0.36 -3.58
C ILE A 48 -19.66 -0.05 -2.31
N GLY A 49 -19.12 0.34 -1.16
CA GLY A 49 -19.63 -0.01 0.16
C GLY A 49 -19.02 -1.29 0.73
N THR A 50 -18.32 -2.10 -0.06
CA THR A 50 -17.59 -3.27 0.47
C THR A 50 -16.58 -2.82 1.52
N THR A 51 -16.71 -3.41 2.71
CA THR A 51 -15.75 -3.27 3.79
C THR A 51 -14.96 -4.56 3.90
N PHE A 52 -13.64 -4.45 3.97
CA PHE A 52 -12.75 -5.60 4.15
C PHE A 52 -11.64 -5.25 5.13
N MET A 53 -11.12 -6.27 5.81
CA MET A 53 -9.99 -6.14 6.72
C MET A 53 -8.80 -6.90 6.13
N ILE A 54 -7.64 -6.28 6.22
CA ILE A 54 -6.35 -6.89 5.94
C ILE A 54 -5.74 -7.24 7.28
N VAL A 55 -5.30 -8.48 7.39
CA VAL A 55 -4.61 -9.03 8.56
C VAL A 55 -3.21 -9.39 8.10
N ASP A 56 -2.24 -8.52 8.39
CA ASP A 56 -0.83 -8.78 8.09
C ASP A 56 -0.17 -9.43 9.30
N CYS A 57 0.18 -10.71 9.16
CA CYS A 57 0.80 -11.50 10.22
C CYS A 57 2.30 -11.61 9.94
N GLY A 58 3.06 -10.61 10.39
CA GLY A 58 4.51 -10.62 10.35
C GLY A 58 5.12 -11.59 11.36
N GLY A 59 6.46 -11.65 11.40
CA GLY A 59 7.20 -12.54 12.31
C GLY A 59 7.13 -12.16 13.79
N GLY A 60 6.76 -10.91 14.11
CA GLY A 60 6.69 -10.41 15.49
C GLY A 60 5.58 -9.38 15.73
N THR A 61 4.81 -9.03 14.70
CA THR A 61 3.67 -8.11 14.79
C THR A 61 2.49 -8.69 14.03
N VAL A 62 1.29 -8.27 14.43
CA VAL A 62 0.08 -8.49 13.65
C VAL A 62 -0.57 -7.13 13.44
N ASP A 63 -0.58 -6.69 12.19
CA ASP A 63 -1.07 -5.38 11.80
C ASP A 63 -2.44 -5.54 11.13
N LEU A 64 -3.44 -4.86 11.70
CA LEU A 64 -4.83 -4.94 11.25
C LEU A 64 -5.23 -3.62 10.59
N THR A 65 -5.72 -3.67 9.35
CA THR A 65 -6.28 -2.49 8.68
C THR A 65 -7.62 -2.79 8.04
N THR A 66 -8.64 -2.02 8.41
CA THR A 66 -9.96 -2.06 7.77
C THR A 66 -10.06 -0.98 6.70
N ARG A 67 -10.55 -1.36 5.52
CA ARG A 67 -10.80 -0.45 4.40
C ARG A 67 -12.23 -0.60 3.90
N LYS A 68 -12.79 0.49 3.41
CA LYS A 68 -14.09 0.53 2.72
C LYS A 68 -13.89 1.12 1.33
N ILE A 69 -14.52 0.51 0.34
CA ILE A 69 -14.52 1.01 -1.04
C ILE A 69 -15.57 2.12 -1.13
N GLU A 70 -15.14 3.36 -1.34
CA GLU A 70 -16.01 4.52 -1.52
C GLU A 70 -15.72 5.23 -2.84
N VAL A 71 -16.65 6.08 -3.27
CA VAL A 71 -16.41 7.01 -4.39
C VAL A 71 -15.55 8.14 -3.83
N VAL A 72 -14.49 8.48 -4.57
CA VAL A 72 -13.56 9.58 -4.23
C VAL A 72 -14.28 10.92 -4.31
#